data_AF-A0A7S4NWD1-F1
#
_entry.id   AF-A0A7S4NWD1-F1
#
_cell.length_a   1.000
_cell.length_b   1.000
_cell.length_c   1.000
_cell.angle_alpha   90.00
_cell.angle_beta   90.00
_cell.angle_gamma   90.00
#
_symmetry.space_group_name_H-M   'P 1'
#
loop_
_entity.id
_entity.type
_entity.pdbx_description
1 polymer ?
#
loop_
_entity_poly.entity_id
_entity_poly.type
_entity_poly.pdbx_seq_one_letter_code
_entity_poly.pdbx_strand_id
1 'polypeptide(L)'
;ETLAAAVEMLPTSMWNSQEISMLANAMVRCGYYNETVIEQIGRVVCSLEGSSFKPQGIAMVTNALSKWEGGGEASAGSIRIPRSVWEHLSFTALSLTSTQEWSTQSLALVLNAFSYEGMVSREM
;
A
#
# COMPACT_ATOMS: atom_id res chain seq x y z
N GLU A 1 -13.68 -6.39 20.94
CA GLU A 1 -13.06 -5.34 20.12
C GLU A 1 -11.57 -5.61 20.03
N THR A 2 -10.96 -5.51 18.85
CA THR A 2 -9.52 -5.69 18.66
C THR A 2 -8.84 -4.31 18.59
N LEU A 3 -7.57 -4.21 18.97
CA LEU A 3 -6.80 -2.97 18.82
C LEU A 3 -6.80 -2.46 17.36
N ALA A 4 -6.92 -3.38 16.39
CA ALA A 4 -7.02 -3.03 14.98
C ALA A 4 -8.27 -2.19 14.64
N ALA A 5 -9.40 -2.41 15.32
CA ALA A 5 -10.62 -1.62 15.10
C ALA A 5 -10.50 -0.16 15.57
N ALA A 6 -9.52 0.16 16.43
CA ALA A 6 -9.28 1.54 16.86
C ALA A 6 -8.84 2.45 15.70
N VAL A 7 -8.36 1.88 14.58
CA VAL A 7 -8.02 2.63 13.37
C VAL A 7 -9.22 3.40 12.81
N GLU A 8 -10.43 2.85 12.93
CA GLU A 8 -11.66 3.44 12.41
C GLU A 8 -11.99 4.78 13.10
N MET A 9 -11.43 4.99 14.30
CA MET A 9 -11.64 6.18 15.11
C MET A 9 -10.55 7.25 14.88
N LEU A 10 -9.49 6.95 14.13
CA LEU A 10 -8.40 7.90 13.90
C LEU A 10 -8.73 8.83 12.71
N PRO A 11 -8.56 10.15 12.87
CA PRO A 11 -8.79 11.08 11.78
C PRO A 11 -7.67 10.94 10.74
N THR A 12 -8.05 10.83 9.46
CA THR A 12 -7.10 10.70 8.33
C THR A 12 -6.16 11.90 8.20
N SER A 13 -6.53 13.07 8.73
CA SER A 13 -5.70 14.27 8.75
C SER A 13 -4.42 14.13 9.58
N MET A 14 -4.34 13.11 10.45
CA MET A 14 -3.13 12.84 11.22
C MET A 14 -2.17 11.91 10.49
N TRP A 15 -2.57 11.27 9.39
CA TRP A 15 -1.79 10.21 8.77
C TRP A 15 -0.72 10.75 7.81
N ASN A 16 0.54 10.47 8.09
CA ASN A 16 1.65 10.69 7.15
C ASN A 16 2.08 9.40 6.43
N SER A 17 3.00 9.53 5.47
CA SER A 17 3.51 8.42 4.64
C SER A 17 4.06 7.25 5.44
N GLN A 18 4.74 7.50 6.57
CA GLN A 18 5.28 6.46 7.43
C GLN A 18 4.17 5.75 8.19
N GLU A 19 3.24 6.49 8.78
CA GLU A 19 2.14 5.95 9.58
C GLU A 19 1.20 5.09 8.73
N ILE A 20 0.81 5.54 7.53
CA ILE A 20 -0.04 4.73 6.65
C ILE A 20 0.65 3.44 6.21
N SER A 21 1.96 3.50 5.95
CA SER A 21 2.74 2.33 5.54
C SER A 21 2.75 1.29 6.66
N MET A 22 3.00 1.74 7.89
CA MET A 22 2.99 0.90 9.08
C MET A 22 1.60 0.34 9.37
N LEU A 23 0.57 1.19 9.26
CA LEU A 23 -0.82 0.82 9.52
C LEU A 23 -1.32 -0.23 8.54
N ALA A 24 -1.13 -0.04 7.23
CA ALA A 24 -1.55 -0.99 6.21
C ALA A 24 -0.90 -2.36 6.43
N ASN A 25 0.42 -2.38 6.67
CA ASN A 25 1.14 -3.62 6.95
C ASN A 25 0.68 -4.27 8.27
N ALA A 26 0.40 -3.50 9.31
CA ALA A 26 -0.09 -4.02 10.59
C ALA A 26 -1.48 -4.65 10.45
N MET A 27 -2.41 -4.00 9.76
CA MET A 27 -3.76 -4.51 9.51
C MET A 27 -3.72 -5.88 8.83
N VAL A 28 -2.94 -6.02 7.76
CA VAL A 28 -2.74 -7.31 7.07
C VAL A 28 -2.18 -8.37 8.02
N ARG A 29 -1.14 -8.05 8.81
CA ARG A 29 -0.53 -9.00 9.75
C ARG A 29 -1.48 -9.42 10.87
N CYS A 30 -2.39 -8.55 11.26
CA CYS A 30 -3.44 -8.85 12.23
C CYS A 30 -4.66 -9.55 11.62
N GLY A 31 -4.68 -9.77 10.29
CA GLY A 31 -5.83 -10.33 9.60
C GLY A 31 -7.08 -9.44 9.71
N TYR A 32 -6.89 -8.13 9.82
CA TYR A 32 -7.97 -7.16 9.93
C TYR A 32 -8.25 -6.53 8.57
N TYR A 33 -9.50 -6.66 8.12
CA TYR A 33 -9.98 -6.24 6.82
C TYR A 33 -11.22 -5.37 7.02
N ASN A 34 -11.10 -4.09 6.72
CA ASN A 34 -12.20 -3.13 6.77
C ASN A 34 -12.13 -2.26 5.50
N GLU A 35 -13.14 -2.41 4.64
CA GLU A 35 -13.19 -1.77 3.33
C GLU A 35 -13.10 -0.25 3.43
N THR A 36 -13.84 0.36 4.37
CA THR A 36 -13.81 1.82 4.60
C THR A 36 -12.39 2.31 4.94
N VAL A 37 -11.69 1.61 5.82
CA VAL A 37 -10.32 1.98 6.22
C VAL A 37 -9.35 1.80 5.06
N ILE A 38 -9.50 0.72 4.29
CA ILE A 38 -8.68 0.44 3.10
C ILE A 38 -8.88 1.53 2.03
N GLU A 39 -10.12 1.95 1.78
CA GLU A 39 -10.44 3.07 0.89
C GLU A 39 -9.86 4.40 1.39
N GLN A 40 -9.89 4.65 2.70
CA GLN A 40 -9.26 5.83 3.30
C GLN A 40 -7.74 5.81 3.11
N ILE A 41 -7.09 4.65 3.31
CA ILE A 41 -5.65 4.50 3.03
C ILE A 41 -5.36 4.81 1.57
N GLY A 42 -6.12 4.25 0.61
CA GLY A 42 -5.94 4.54 -0.81
C GLY A 42 -6.07 6.03 -1.15
N ARG A 43 -7.04 6.73 -0.57
CA ARG A 43 -7.21 8.18 -0.72
C ARG A 43 -6.06 8.98 -0.14
N VAL A 44 -5.62 8.64 1.08
CA VAL A 44 -4.51 9.35 1.75
C VAL A 44 -3.21 9.12 0.98
N VAL A 45 -2.91 7.90 0.56
CA VAL A 45 -1.75 7.58 -0.30
C VAL A 45 -1.72 8.52 -1.52
N CYS A 46 -2.84 8.66 -2.24
CA CYS A 46 -2.91 9.51 -3.44
C CYS A 46 -2.78 11.02 -3.13
N SER A 47 -3.04 11.44 -1.89
CA SER A 47 -2.97 12.84 -1.48
C SER A 47 -1.60 13.29 -0.98
N LEU A 48 -0.73 12.34 -0.62
CA LEU A 48 0.59 12.63 -0.10
C LEU A 48 1.58 12.89 -1.23
N GLU A 49 2.57 13.75 -0.97
CA GLU A 49 3.68 13.95 -1.89
C GLU A 49 4.51 12.67 -1.97
N GLY A 50 4.79 12.19 -3.20
CA GLY A 50 5.54 10.94 -3.38
C GLY A 50 6.93 10.95 -2.75
N SER A 51 7.59 12.12 -2.69
CA SER A 51 8.89 12.34 -2.03
C SER A 51 8.84 12.15 -0.51
N SER A 52 7.66 12.24 0.11
CA SER A 52 7.48 11.99 1.55
C SER A 52 7.61 10.51 1.90
N PHE A 53 7.50 9.61 0.93
CA PHE A 53 7.68 8.19 1.15
C PHE A 53 9.16 7.80 1.12
N LYS A 54 9.47 6.78 1.93
CA LYS A 54 10.69 5.98 1.76
C LYS A 54 10.37 4.75 0.92
N PRO A 55 11.34 4.19 0.17
CA PRO A 55 11.21 2.93 -0.55
C PRO A 55 10.53 1.80 0.23
N GLN A 56 10.91 1.63 1.50
CA GLN A 56 10.29 0.62 2.38
C GLN A 56 8.81 0.90 2.64
N GLY A 57 8.41 2.17 2.76
CA GLY A 57 7.02 2.55 2.95
C GLY A 57 6.16 2.18 1.75
N ILE A 58 6.62 2.51 0.54
CA ILE A 58 5.97 2.08 -0.71
C ILE A 58 5.83 0.56 -0.76
N ALA A 59 6.92 -0.17 -0.47
CA ALA A 59 6.89 -1.63 -0.45
C ALA A 59 5.88 -2.21 0.55
N MET A 60 5.72 -1.58 1.73
CA MET A 60 4.74 -1.99 2.73
C MET A 60 3.31 -1.74 2.27
N VAL A 61 3.04 -0.57 1.69
CA VAL A 61 1.71 -0.22 1.16
C VAL A 61 1.34 -1.16 0.01
N THR A 62 2.17 -1.28 -1.02
CA THR A 62 1.86 -2.10 -2.21
C THR A 62 1.65 -3.56 -1.84
N ASN A 63 2.49 -4.11 -0.95
CA ASN A 63 2.35 -5.49 -0.49
C ASN A 63 1.11 -5.70 0.40
N ALA A 64 0.64 -4.66 1.10
CA ALA A 64 -0.61 -4.74 1.85
C ALA A 64 -1.81 -4.72 0.91
N LEU A 65 -1.82 -3.79 -0.05
CA LEU A 65 -2.88 -3.67 -1.08
C LEU A 65 -3.03 -4.96 -1.88
N SER A 66 -1.93 -5.56 -2.35
CA SER A 66 -1.99 -6.80 -3.13
C SER A 66 -2.64 -7.94 -2.35
N LYS A 67 -2.44 -8.02 -1.03
CA LYS A 67 -3.05 -9.04 -0.18
C LYS A 67 -4.54 -8.81 0.04
N TRP A 68 -4.95 -7.55 0.19
CA TRP A 68 -6.37 -7.17 0.26
C TRP A 68 -7.11 -7.45 -1.05
N GLU A 69 -6.44 -7.35 -2.21
CA GLU A 69 -7.01 -7.76 -3.50
C GLU A 69 -7.04 -9.27 -3.75
N GLY A 70 -6.47 -10.07 -2.85
CA GLY A 70 -6.43 -11.53 -2.97
C GLY A 70 -5.15 -12.10 -3.56
N GLY A 71 -4.08 -11.30 -3.67
CA GLY A 71 -2.72 -11.75 -3.91
C GLY A 71 -2.14 -12.47 -2.69
N GLY A 72 -2.35 -13.79 -2.58
CA GLY A 72 -1.73 -14.66 -1.58
C GLY A 72 -2.71 -15.63 -0.87
N GLU A 73 -2.16 -16.60 -0.13
CA GLU A 73 -2.90 -17.72 0.51
C GLU A 73 -3.90 -17.31 1.62
N ALA A 74 -3.90 -16.03 2.02
CA ALA A 74 -4.78 -15.49 3.05
C ALA A 74 -5.75 -14.45 2.45
N SER A 75 -6.56 -14.84 1.47
CA SER A 75 -7.56 -13.95 0.87
C SER A 75 -8.80 -13.84 1.75
N ALA A 76 -8.83 -12.80 2.58
CA ALA A 76 -10.08 -12.34 3.21
C ALA A 76 -10.70 -11.25 2.31
N GLY A 77 -11.66 -11.65 1.47
CA GLY A 77 -12.50 -10.74 0.68
C GLY A 77 -11.73 -10.00 -0.42
N SER A 78 -12.10 -10.23 -1.68
CA SER A 78 -11.55 -9.51 -2.84
C SER A 78 -11.96 -8.04 -2.83
N ILE A 79 -11.37 -7.23 -1.96
CA ILE A 79 -11.55 -5.77 -1.96
C ILE A 79 -10.78 -5.26 -3.16
N ARG A 80 -11.48 -4.60 -4.08
CA ARG A 80 -10.85 -4.05 -5.27
C ARG A 80 -10.24 -2.68 -4.94
N ILE A 81 -8.93 -2.57 -5.07
CA ILE A 81 -8.22 -1.31 -4.94
C ILE A 81 -8.38 -0.54 -6.27
N PRO A 82 -8.71 0.76 -6.23
CA PRO A 82 -8.83 1.56 -7.44
C PRO A 82 -7.50 1.60 -8.21
N ARG A 83 -7.55 1.40 -9.53
CA ARG A 83 -6.38 1.46 -10.42
C ARG A 83 -5.55 2.74 -10.26
N SER A 84 -6.19 3.86 -9.96
CA SER A 84 -5.51 5.14 -9.71
C SER A 84 -4.54 5.09 -8.53
N VAL A 85 -4.83 4.28 -7.50
CA VAL A 85 -3.94 4.09 -6.35
C VAL A 85 -2.67 3.35 -6.78
N TRP A 86 -2.84 2.29 -7.58
CA TRP A 86 -1.73 1.54 -8.14
C TRP A 86 -0.87 2.36 -9.09
N GLU A 87 -1.49 3.17 -9.96
CA GLU A 87 -0.78 4.09 -10.86
C GLU A 87 0.01 5.15 -10.07
N HIS A 88 -0.58 5.72 -9.03
CA HIS A 88 0.09 6.67 -8.15
C HIS A 88 1.30 6.05 -7.42
N LEU A 89 1.15 4.83 -6.88
CA LEU A 89 2.24 4.11 -6.22
C LEU A 89 3.34 3.70 -7.20
N SER A 90 2.98 3.31 -8.43
CA SER A 90 3.94 2.99 -9.49
C SER A 90 4.77 4.21 -9.87
N PHE A 91 4.10 5.34 -10.14
CA PHE A 91 4.78 6.60 -10.43
C PHE A 91 5.69 7.05 -9.29
N THR A 92 5.22 6.93 -8.04
CA THR A 92 6.00 7.26 -6.85
C THR A 92 7.21 6.34 -6.71
N ALA A 93 7.03 5.01 -6.84
CA ALA A 93 8.13 4.05 -6.79
C ALA A 93 9.21 4.39 -7.84
N LEU A 94 8.80 4.60 -9.10
CA LEU A 94 9.71 4.98 -10.19
C LEU A 94 10.46 6.27 -9.88
N SER A 95 9.76 7.31 -9.43
CA SER A 95 10.39 8.60 -9.07
C SER A 95 11.41 8.45 -7.94
N LEU A 96 11.12 7.59 -6.96
CA LEU A 96 12.01 7.31 -5.83
C LEU A 96 13.26 6.52 -6.22
N THR A 97 13.24 5.71 -7.28
CA THR A 97 14.46 5.00 -7.74
C THR A 97 15.57 5.94 -8.19
N SER A 98 15.23 7.16 -8.59
CA SER A 98 16.21 8.17 -9.03
C SER A 98 16.70 9.06 -7.89
N THR A 99 16.08 9.01 -6.71
CA THR A 99 16.30 9.97 -5.61
C THR A 99 16.64 9.34 -4.27
N GLN A 100 16.38 8.05 -4.09
CA GLN A 100 16.62 7.33 -2.84
C GLN A 100 17.23 5.95 -3.10
N GLU A 101 17.99 5.43 -2.13
CA GLU A 101 18.53 4.08 -2.20
C GLU A 101 17.47 3.02 -1.88
N TRP A 102 17.47 1.94 -2.66
CA TRP A 102 16.53 0.83 -2.50
C TRP A 102 17.22 -0.42 -1.98
N SER A 103 16.62 -1.07 -0.99
CA SER A 103 16.99 -2.43 -0.65
C SER A 103 16.38 -3.42 -1.65
N THR A 104 17.07 -4.54 -1.87
CA THR A 104 16.56 -5.64 -2.70
C THR A 104 15.21 -6.15 -2.21
N GLN A 105 15.00 -6.18 -0.89
CA GLN A 105 13.73 -6.61 -0.29
C GLN A 105 12.58 -5.67 -0.66
N SER A 106 12.78 -4.35 -0.58
CA SER A 106 11.74 -3.38 -0.94
C SER A 106 11.35 -3.50 -2.41
N LEU A 107 12.34 -3.62 -3.31
CA LEU A 107 12.09 -3.83 -4.74
C LEU A 107 11.32 -5.13 -4.99
N ALA A 108 11.73 -6.23 -4.36
CA ALA A 108 11.07 -7.53 -4.53
C ALA A 108 9.60 -7.49 -4.10
N LEU A 109 9.29 -6.82 -2.99
CA LEU A 109 7.91 -6.66 -2.51
C LEU A 109 7.05 -5.82 -3.46
N VAL A 110 7.61 -4.72 -3.99
CA VAL A 110 6.92 -3.87 -4.95
C VAL A 110 6.64 -4.63 -6.25
N LEU A 111 7.65 -5.30 -6.82
CA LEU A 111 7.50 -6.08 -8.05
C LEU A 111 6.52 -7.24 -7.89
N ASN A 112 6.57 -7.93 -6.75
CA ASN A 112 5.64 -9.01 -6.45
C ASN A 112 4.21 -8.49 -6.26
N ALA A 113 4.01 -7.32 -5.65
CA ALA A 113 2.68 -6.72 -5.54
C ALA A 113 2.11 -6.35 -6.91
N PHE A 114 2.89 -5.69 -7.77
CA PHE A 114 2.44 -5.30 -9.11
C PHE A 114 2.23 -6.48 -10.06
N SER A 115 2.86 -7.64 -9.81
CA SER A 115 2.61 -8.84 -10.62
C SER A 115 1.19 -9.38 -10.43
N TYR A 116 0.62 -9.27 -9.23
CA TYR A 116 -0.77 -9.66 -8.96
C TYR A 116 -1.79 -8.77 -9.66
N GLU A 117 -1.50 -7.47 -9.75
CA GLU A 117 -2.36 -6.51 -10.47
C GLU A 117 -2.26 -6.62 -11.99
N GLY A 118 -1.39 -7.48 -12.52
CA GLY A 118 -1.10 -7.50 -13.95
C GLY A 118 -0.43 -6.21 -14.45
N MET A 119 0.16 -5.42 -13.54
CA MET A 119 0.95 -4.22 -13.84
C MET A 119 2.42 -4.54 -14.17
N VAL A 120 2.69 -5.74 -14.70
CA VAL A 120 3.99 -6.06 -15.29
C VAL A 120 3.96 -5.52 -16.72
N SER A 121 4.63 -4.39 -16.93
CA SER A 121 4.66 -3.62 -18.18
C SER A 121 4.48 -4.45 -19.46
N ARG A 122 3.34 -4.24 -20.12
CA ARG A 122 3.31 -4.15 -21.58
C ARG A 122 3.21 -2.67 -21.92
N GLU A 123 4.34 -2.11 -22.30
CA GLU A 123 4.51 -0.79 -22.93
C GLU A 123 4.08 0.43 -22.08
N MET A 124 5.09 1.15 -21.59
CA MET A 124 5.00 2.62 -21.43
C MET A 124 5.49 3.26 -22.72
#